data_AF-A0A1Q3R1C6-F1
#
_entry.id   AF-A0A1Q3R1C6-F1
#
_cell.length_a   1.000
_cell.length_b   1.000
_cell.length_c   1.000
_cell.angle_alpha   90.00
_cell.angle_beta   90.00
_cell.angle_gamma   90.00
#
_symmetry.space_group_name_H-M   'P 1'
#
loop_
_entity.id
_entity.type
_entity.pdbx_description
1 polymer ?
#
loop_
_entity_poly.entity_id
_entity_poly.type
_entity_poly.pdbx_seq_one_letter_code
_entity_poly.pdbx_strand_id
1 'polypeptide(L)'
;MRAVAQQLTLPVGSVHRLLIDLADEGVVERNTEGAWQLSYRLLAITDLQLDGVAFPRLARPFCESIAEKTSETVNVNVLSGEGCVCIDKVRGNENMLLDWRIGARGPLYCGGSAKAILAFLGEADQQRVLEQPMTTFTRYTITDPGELRAELARIRKRGYSIDNQEVVVGVFCVGVPIVDRLGR
;
A
#
# COMPACT_ATOMS: atom_id res chain seq x y z
N MET A 1 23.62 -10.20 8.03
CA MET A 1 23.65 -9.72 9.44
C MET A 1 24.16 -8.28 9.56
N ARG A 2 25.42 -7.96 9.19
CA ARG A 2 25.93 -6.57 9.28
C ARG A 2 25.13 -5.55 8.44
N ALA A 3 24.77 -5.92 7.21
CA ALA A 3 23.92 -5.08 6.35
C ALA A 3 22.54 -4.80 6.97
N VAL A 4 21.91 -5.81 7.58
CA VAL A 4 20.62 -5.68 8.27
C VAL A 4 20.74 -4.80 9.52
N ALA A 5 21.81 -4.97 10.30
CA ALA A 5 22.08 -4.15 11.48
C ALA A 5 22.30 -2.67 11.16
N GLN A 6 22.97 -2.38 10.03
CA GLN A 6 23.16 -1.02 9.54
C GLN A 6 21.85 -0.37 9.08
N GLN A 7 20.97 -1.12 8.42
CA GLN A 7 19.67 -0.59 7.95
C GLN A 7 18.68 -0.34 9.09
N LEU A 8 18.68 -1.20 10.11
CA LEU A 8 17.75 -1.09 11.24
C LEU A 8 18.28 -0.23 12.39
N THR A 9 19.52 0.25 12.31
CA THR A 9 20.19 1.00 13.39
C THR A 9 20.17 0.24 14.72
N LEU A 10 20.34 -1.09 14.68
CA LEU A 10 20.30 -1.97 15.86
C LEU A 10 21.66 -2.62 16.13
N PRO A 11 21.99 -2.93 17.41
CA PRO A 11 23.18 -3.71 17.74
C PRO A 11 23.16 -5.09 17.07
N VAL A 12 24.34 -5.55 16.63
CA VAL A 12 24.50 -6.83 15.91
C VAL A 12 23.96 -8.02 16.71
N GLY A 13 24.14 -8.03 18.04
CA GLY A 13 23.61 -9.08 18.91
C GLY A 13 22.07 -9.13 18.96
N SER A 14 21.40 -7.98 18.93
CA SER A 14 19.94 -7.89 18.90
C SER A 14 19.38 -8.35 17.55
N VAL A 15 20.03 -7.97 16.45
CA VAL A 15 19.68 -8.41 15.10
C VAL A 15 19.87 -9.92 14.94
N HIS A 16 20.94 -10.47 15.53
CA HIS A 16 21.17 -11.91 15.51
C HIS A 16 20.04 -12.67 16.24
N ARG A 17 19.62 -12.18 17.41
CA ARG A 17 18.52 -12.79 18.17
C ARG A 17 17.20 -12.72 17.40
N LEU A 18 16.85 -11.54 16.87
CA LEU A 18 15.67 -11.36 16.02
C LEU A 18 15.67 -12.29 14.80
N LEU A 19 16.82 -12.49 14.15
CA LEU A 19 16.92 -13.38 12.99
C LEU A 19 16.77 -14.86 13.38
N ILE A 20 17.21 -15.25 14.59
CA ILE A 20 16.93 -16.59 15.12
C ILE A 20 15.44 -16.75 15.39
N ASP A 21 14.82 -15.81 16.11
CA ASP A 21 13.39 -15.87 16.43
C ASP A 21 12.54 -15.94 15.15
N LEU A 22 12.87 -15.12 14.13
CA LEU A 22 12.22 -15.16 12.81
C LEU A 22 12.50 -16.46 12.04
N ALA A 23 13.62 -17.12 12.29
CA ALA A 23 13.92 -18.40 11.67
C ALA A 23 13.14 -19.54 12.31
N ASP A 24 12.97 -19.51 13.63
CA ASP A 24 12.15 -20.45 14.38
C ASP A 24 10.67 -20.34 13.96
N GLU A 25 10.20 -19.11 13.69
CA GLU A 25 8.87 -18.87 13.10
C GLU A 25 8.79 -19.14 11.58
N GLY A 26 9.91 -19.50 10.95
CA GLY A 26 9.99 -19.85 9.52
C GLY A 26 9.76 -18.68 8.56
N VAL A 27 10.05 -17.44 9.00
CA VAL A 27 10.01 -16.24 8.16
C VAL A 27 11.31 -16.10 7.36
N VAL A 28 12.44 -16.43 7.98
CA VAL A 28 13.77 -16.41 7.37
C VAL A 28 14.47 -17.76 7.53
N GLU A 29 15.46 -18.02 6.70
CA GLU A 29 16.29 -19.22 6.79
C GLU A 29 17.73 -18.89 6.38
N ARG A 30 18.65 -19.84 6.56
CA ARG A 30 20.02 -19.71 6.04
C ARG A 30 20.13 -20.40 4.69
N ASN A 31 20.71 -19.71 3.71
CA ASN A 31 21.07 -20.31 2.44
C ASN A 31 22.27 -21.26 2.59
N THR A 32 22.66 -21.92 1.49
CA THR A 32 23.81 -22.86 1.46
C THR A 32 25.14 -22.21 1.81
N GLU A 33 25.26 -20.89 1.69
CA GLU A 33 26.43 -20.09 2.05
C GLU A 33 26.38 -19.55 3.49
N GLY A 34 25.33 -19.90 4.25
CA GLY A 34 25.12 -19.47 5.64
C GLY A 34 24.57 -18.06 5.81
N ALA A 35 24.24 -17.36 4.72
CA ALA A 35 23.61 -16.05 4.73
C ALA A 35 22.10 -16.15 4.99
N TRP A 36 21.55 -15.16 5.70
CA TRP A 36 20.11 -15.08 5.98
C TRP A 36 19.34 -14.67 4.72
N GLN A 37 18.28 -15.40 4.40
CA GLN A 37 17.34 -15.13 3.31
C GLN A 37 15.89 -15.32 3.78
N LEU A 38 14.91 -14.86 2.99
CA LEU A 38 13.50 -15.16 3.25
C LEU A 38 13.25 -16.67 3.06
N SER A 39 12.49 -17.27 3.96
CA SER A 39 12.15 -18.69 3.82
C SER A 39 11.08 -18.90 2.75
N TYR A 40 11.17 -20.01 2.02
CA TYR A 40 10.13 -20.45 1.09
C TYR A 40 8.78 -20.70 1.78
N ARG A 41 8.74 -20.88 3.12
CA ARG A 41 7.48 -20.96 3.87
C ARG A 41 6.60 -19.71 3.69
N LEU A 42 7.21 -18.53 3.48
CA LEU A 42 6.47 -17.32 3.16
C LEU A 42 5.70 -17.45 1.85
N LEU A 43 6.24 -18.17 0.85
CA LEU A 43 5.50 -18.44 -0.40
C LEU A 43 4.23 -19.23 -0.12
N ALA A 44 4.30 -20.29 0.69
CA ALA A 44 3.14 -21.08 1.05
C ALA A 44 2.07 -20.28 1.81
N ILE A 45 2.50 -19.39 2.72
CA ILE A 45 1.58 -18.49 3.44
C ILE A 45 0.92 -17.50 2.48
N THR A 46 1.69 -16.90 1.57
CA THR A 46 1.15 -15.98 0.58
C THR A 46 0.21 -16.69 -0.39
N ASP A 47 0.50 -17.93 -0.76
CA ASP A 47 -0.34 -18.74 -1.66
C ASP A 47 -1.70 -19.05 -1.03
N LEU A 48 -1.72 -19.46 0.26
CA LEU A 48 -2.95 -19.63 1.02
C LEU A 48 -3.77 -18.33 1.13
N GLN A 49 -3.09 -17.20 1.28
CA GLN A 49 -3.76 -15.91 1.29
C GLN A 49 -4.31 -15.56 -0.09
N LEU A 50 -3.55 -15.75 -1.17
CA LEU A 50 -3.99 -15.51 -2.54
C LEU A 50 -5.15 -16.43 -2.95
N ASP A 51 -5.21 -17.65 -2.41
CA ASP A 51 -6.34 -18.55 -2.59
C ASP A 51 -7.63 -18.04 -1.94
N GLY A 52 -7.54 -17.41 -0.77
CA GLY A 52 -8.65 -16.71 -0.14
C GLY A 52 -8.98 -15.34 -0.75
N VAL A 53 -7.99 -14.65 -1.33
CA VAL A 53 -8.16 -13.32 -1.93
C VAL A 53 -8.47 -13.49 -3.43
N ALA A 54 -9.73 -13.86 -3.73
CA ALA A 54 -10.22 -13.95 -5.11
C ALA A 54 -10.14 -12.63 -5.90
N PHE A 55 -10.04 -11.50 -5.19
CA PHE A 55 -10.22 -10.18 -5.77
C PHE A 55 -9.09 -9.73 -6.73
N PRO A 56 -7.78 -9.78 -6.41
CA PRO A 56 -6.70 -9.52 -7.36
C PRO A 56 -6.82 -10.32 -8.64
N ARG A 57 -7.04 -11.65 -8.53
CA ARG A 57 -7.19 -12.53 -9.70
C ARG A 57 -8.39 -12.12 -10.55
N LEU A 58 -9.49 -11.71 -9.93
CA LEU A 58 -10.70 -11.23 -10.62
C LEU A 58 -10.51 -9.84 -11.24
N ALA A 59 -9.78 -8.94 -10.58
CA ALA A 59 -9.52 -7.58 -11.04
C ALA A 59 -8.46 -7.53 -12.15
N ARG A 60 -7.56 -8.53 -12.21
CA ARG A 60 -6.38 -8.55 -13.08
C ARG A 60 -6.68 -8.22 -14.55
N PRO A 61 -7.66 -8.86 -15.23
CA PRO A 61 -7.93 -8.57 -16.64
C PRO A 61 -8.39 -7.12 -16.87
N PHE A 62 -9.10 -6.53 -15.90
CA PHE A 62 -9.52 -5.14 -15.98
C PHE A 62 -8.34 -4.19 -15.78
N CYS A 63 -7.45 -4.49 -14.83
CA CYS A 63 -6.24 -3.72 -14.61
C CYS A 63 -5.32 -3.75 -15.85
N GLU A 64 -5.19 -4.91 -16.50
CA GLU A 64 -4.45 -5.06 -17.76
C GLU A 64 -5.06 -4.23 -18.88
N SER A 65 -6.38 -4.28 -19.06
CA SER A 65 -7.06 -3.46 -20.07
C SER A 65 -6.91 -1.95 -19.80
N ILE A 66 -6.93 -1.52 -18.54
CA ILE A 66 -6.71 -0.11 -18.18
C ILE A 66 -5.27 0.28 -18.51
N ALA A 67 -4.29 -0.50 -18.04
CA ALA A 67 -2.87 -0.23 -18.28
C ALA A 67 -2.53 -0.17 -19.78
N GLU A 68 -3.11 -1.06 -20.59
CA GLU A 68 -2.94 -1.06 -22.04
C GLU A 68 -3.53 0.22 -22.68
N LYS A 69 -4.74 0.62 -22.28
CA LYS A 69 -5.41 1.80 -22.85
C LYS A 69 -4.80 3.13 -22.44
N THR A 70 -4.27 3.22 -21.22
CA THR A 70 -3.70 4.46 -20.69
C THR A 70 -2.19 4.53 -20.84
N SER A 71 -1.53 3.39 -21.09
CA SER A 71 -0.07 3.25 -20.95
C SER A 71 0.44 3.65 -19.56
N GLU A 72 -0.42 3.59 -18.53
CA GLU A 72 -0.08 3.96 -17.15
C GLU A 72 -0.08 2.74 -16.22
N THR A 73 0.67 2.84 -15.12
CA THR A 73 0.69 1.78 -14.11
C THR A 73 -0.59 1.77 -13.29
N VAL A 74 -1.19 0.60 -13.13
CA VAL A 74 -2.39 0.37 -12.32
C VAL A 74 -2.03 -0.39 -11.06
N ASN A 75 -2.43 0.13 -9.90
CA ASN A 75 -2.22 -0.51 -8.59
C ASN A 75 -3.58 -0.85 -7.97
N VAL A 76 -3.73 -2.06 -7.46
CA VAL A 76 -4.88 -2.48 -6.66
C VAL A 76 -4.48 -2.41 -5.19
N ASN A 77 -5.22 -1.65 -4.40
CA ASN A 77 -4.92 -1.44 -3.00
C ASN A 77 -6.14 -1.74 -2.12
N VAL A 78 -5.89 -2.16 -0.90
CA VAL A 78 -6.92 -2.47 0.11
C VAL A 78 -6.64 -1.76 1.41
N LEU A 79 -7.70 -1.56 2.19
CA LEU A 79 -7.59 -1.17 3.58
C LEU A 79 -6.98 -2.33 4.38
N SER A 80 -5.92 -2.05 5.14
CA SER A 80 -5.32 -2.99 6.08
C SER A 80 -4.93 -2.24 7.34
N GLY A 81 -5.69 -2.47 8.43
CA GLY A 81 -5.59 -1.67 9.65
C GLY A 81 -5.80 -0.19 9.35
N GLU A 82 -4.86 0.65 9.79
CA GLU A 82 -4.91 2.12 9.60
C GLU A 82 -4.23 2.60 8.29
N GLY A 83 -3.96 1.70 7.34
CA GLY A 83 -3.22 2.05 6.13
C GLY A 83 -3.80 1.42 4.87
N CYS A 84 -3.28 1.88 3.75
CA CYS A 84 -3.56 1.38 2.41
C CYS A 84 -2.40 0.46 1.98
N VAL A 85 -2.70 -0.77 1.55
CA VAL A 85 -1.68 -1.74 1.12
C VAL A 85 -1.89 -2.14 -0.32
N CYS A 86 -0.83 -2.10 -1.13
CA CYS A 86 -0.85 -2.57 -2.51
C CYS A 86 -0.84 -4.09 -2.56
N ILE A 87 -1.83 -4.70 -3.19
CA ILE A 87 -1.96 -6.17 -3.29
C ILE A 87 -1.83 -6.70 -4.70
N ASP A 88 -1.97 -5.85 -5.72
CA ASP A 88 -1.68 -6.20 -7.11
C ASP A 88 -1.22 -4.97 -7.89
N LYS A 89 -0.49 -5.23 -8.97
CA LYS A 89 0.07 -4.22 -9.84
C LYS A 89 0.20 -4.71 -11.28
N VAL A 90 -0.20 -3.85 -12.20
CA VAL A 90 0.05 -3.99 -13.64
C VAL A 90 0.85 -2.78 -14.11
N ARG A 91 2.03 -3.02 -14.68
CA ARG A 91 2.89 -1.95 -15.21
C ARG A 91 2.47 -1.61 -16.64
N GLY A 92 2.09 -0.35 -16.88
CA GLY A 92 1.88 0.20 -18.23
C GLY A 92 3.01 1.12 -18.69
N ASN A 93 3.74 1.74 -17.75
CA ASN A 93 4.87 2.64 -17.99
C ASN A 93 6.10 2.16 -17.22
N GLU A 94 7.24 2.01 -17.90
CA GLU A 94 8.49 1.55 -17.27
C GLU A 94 9.21 2.65 -16.48
N ASN A 95 8.89 3.94 -16.71
CA ASN A 95 9.63 5.10 -16.19
C ASN A 95 8.92 5.84 -15.04
N MET A 96 8.01 5.19 -14.32
CA MET A 96 7.24 5.87 -13.27
C MET A 96 8.11 6.16 -12.03
N LEU A 97 8.12 7.43 -11.58
CA LEU A 97 8.87 7.88 -10.39
C LEU A 97 8.40 7.23 -9.08
N LEU A 98 7.13 6.83 -9.03
CA LEU A 98 6.50 6.22 -7.85
C LEU A 98 6.25 4.73 -8.10
N ASP A 99 7.08 3.87 -7.51
CA ASP A 99 6.94 2.41 -7.62
C ASP A 99 6.35 1.81 -6.34
N TRP A 100 5.01 1.83 -6.22
CA TRP A 100 4.31 1.07 -5.19
C TRP A 100 4.47 -0.43 -5.45
N ARG A 101 5.36 -1.08 -4.68
CA ARG A 101 5.54 -2.54 -4.73
C ARG A 101 4.36 -3.25 -4.06
N ILE A 102 4.09 -4.49 -4.47
CA ILE A 102 3.14 -5.34 -3.75
C ILE A 102 3.62 -5.50 -2.31
N GLY A 103 2.71 -5.33 -1.34
CA GLY A 103 2.98 -5.29 0.09
C GLY A 103 3.39 -3.91 0.63
N ALA A 104 3.67 -2.93 -0.22
CA ALA A 104 3.97 -1.57 0.23
C ALA A 104 2.73 -0.93 0.89
N ARG A 105 2.98 -0.16 1.96
CA ARG A 105 1.95 0.49 2.77
C ARG A 105 2.07 2.00 2.69
N GLY A 106 0.94 2.67 2.50
CA GLY A 106 0.80 4.13 2.56
C GLY A 106 -0.26 4.56 3.59
N PRO A 107 -0.22 5.83 4.03
CA PRO A 107 -1.26 6.39 4.89
C PRO A 107 -2.59 6.56 4.13
N LEU A 108 -3.72 6.54 4.84
CA LEU A 108 -5.05 6.66 4.22
C LEU A 108 -5.39 8.08 3.74
N TYR A 109 -4.75 9.12 4.29
CA TYR A 109 -5.05 10.52 3.97
C TYR A 109 -4.36 11.03 2.69
N CYS A 110 -3.36 10.32 2.16
CA CYS A 110 -2.51 10.80 1.08
C CYS A 110 -2.41 9.77 -0.05
N GLY A 111 -2.56 10.24 -1.29
CA GLY A 111 -2.51 9.41 -2.49
C GLY A 111 -3.89 9.00 -3.03
N GLY A 112 -3.92 8.61 -4.30
CA GLY A 112 -5.17 8.38 -5.04
C GLY A 112 -6.00 7.25 -4.42
N SER A 113 -5.49 6.03 -4.47
CA SER A 113 -6.19 4.86 -3.93
C SER A 113 -6.52 4.99 -2.44
N ALA A 114 -5.60 5.53 -1.64
CA ALA A 114 -5.80 5.78 -0.22
C ALA A 114 -7.00 6.69 0.06
N LYS A 115 -7.07 7.88 -0.58
CA LYS A 115 -8.20 8.79 -0.41
C LYS A 115 -9.50 8.25 -1.00
N ALA A 116 -9.43 7.44 -2.06
CA ALA A 116 -10.60 6.76 -2.62
C ALA A 116 -11.21 5.79 -1.59
N ILE A 117 -10.38 5.00 -0.91
CA ILE A 117 -10.81 4.12 0.20
C ILE A 117 -11.37 4.96 1.34
N LEU A 118 -10.58 5.91 1.86
CA LEU A 118 -10.94 6.72 3.03
C LEU A 118 -12.28 7.44 2.84
N ALA A 119 -12.53 7.94 1.63
CA ALA A 119 -13.77 8.62 1.31
C ALA A 119 -14.98 7.70 1.48
N PHE A 120 -14.89 6.38 1.30
CA PHE A 120 -16.01 5.46 1.39
C PHE A 120 -16.12 4.72 2.74
N LEU A 121 -15.15 4.91 3.64
CA LEU A 121 -15.24 4.39 5.02
C LEU A 121 -16.33 5.08 5.85
N GLY A 122 -16.73 4.45 6.95
CA GLY A 122 -17.67 5.03 7.91
C GLY A 122 -17.11 6.29 8.58
N GLU A 123 -17.99 7.18 9.06
CA GLU A 123 -17.58 8.45 9.67
C GLU A 123 -16.63 8.26 10.86
N ALA A 124 -16.82 7.21 11.65
CA ALA A 124 -15.95 6.88 12.77
C ALA A 124 -14.53 6.51 12.32
N ASP A 125 -14.39 5.78 11.20
CA ASP A 125 -13.09 5.40 10.66
C ASP A 125 -12.38 6.61 10.02
N GLN A 126 -13.14 7.45 9.32
CA GLN A 126 -12.63 8.72 8.79
C GLN A 126 -12.13 9.62 9.92
N GLN A 127 -12.92 9.75 10.99
CA GLN A 127 -12.57 10.56 12.15
C GLN A 127 -11.28 10.05 12.80
N ARG A 128 -11.12 8.73 12.96
CA ARG A 128 -9.88 8.15 13.50
C ARG A 128 -8.66 8.54 12.66
N VAL A 129 -8.75 8.56 11.33
CA VAL A 129 -7.64 9.00 10.48
C VAL A 129 -7.38 10.50 10.60
N LEU A 130 -8.44 11.31 10.70
CA LEU A 130 -8.36 12.78 10.81
C LEU A 130 -7.75 13.26 12.14
N GLU A 131 -7.82 12.44 13.18
CA GLU A 131 -7.25 12.74 14.51
C GLU A 131 -5.77 12.37 14.64
N GLN A 132 -5.23 11.58 13.71
CA GLN A 132 -3.83 11.18 13.73
C GLN A 132 -2.91 12.27 13.15
N PRO A 133 -1.66 12.38 13.62
CA PRO A 133 -0.67 13.24 13.00
C PRO A 133 -0.45 12.87 11.53
N MET A 134 -0.56 13.86 10.63
CA MET A 134 -0.33 13.68 9.20
C MET A 134 1.06 14.20 8.83
N THR A 135 1.86 13.33 8.22
CA THR A 135 3.14 13.70 7.62
C THR A 135 2.91 14.39 6.28
N THR A 136 3.56 15.54 6.09
CA THR A 136 3.62 16.25 4.81
C THR A 136 4.70 15.60 3.93
N PHE A 137 4.31 14.99 2.81
CA PHE A 137 5.26 14.40 1.85
C PHE A 137 5.71 15.41 0.81
N THR A 138 4.80 16.30 0.40
CA THR A 138 5.05 17.41 -0.51
C THR A 138 4.31 18.65 -0.03
N ARG A 139 4.60 19.80 -0.63
CA ARG A 139 3.84 21.04 -0.40
C ARG A 139 2.35 20.96 -0.79
N TYR A 140 1.93 19.89 -1.47
CA TYR A 140 0.56 19.66 -1.90
C TYR A 140 -0.18 18.66 -1.02
N THR A 141 0.51 17.96 -0.11
CA THR A 141 -0.12 17.01 0.81
C THR A 141 -1.17 17.72 1.66
N ILE A 142 -2.42 17.25 1.61
CA ILE A 142 -3.49 17.74 2.46
C ILE A 142 -3.26 17.20 3.88
N THR A 143 -2.94 18.09 4.82
CA THR A 143 -2.74 17.74 6.25
C THR A 143 -3.72 18.45 7.19
N ASP A 144 -4.50 19.42 6.70
CA ASP A 144 -5.57 20.03 7.47
C ASP A 144 -6.81 19.10 7.51
N PRO A 145 -7.33 18.73 8.69
CA PRO A 145 -8.47 17.83 8.80
C PRO A 145 -9.76 18.37 8.16
N GLY A 146 -9.97 19.69 8.17
CA GLY A 146 -11.12 20.33 7.54
C GLY A 146 -11.06 20.25 6.01
N GLU A 147 -9.90 20.56 5.44
CA GLU A 147 -9.62 20.43 4.01
C GLU A 147 -9.73 18.98 3.54
N LEU A 148 -9.18 18.03 4.31
CA LEU A 148 -9.27 16.62 3.98
C LEU A 148 -10.73 16.16 3.99
N ARG A 149 -11.51 16.52 5.02
CA ARG A 149 -12.95 16.19 5.07
C ARG A 149 -13.70 16.74 3.86
N ALA A 150 -13.41 17.97 3.44
CA ALA A 150 -14.01 18.56 2.25
C ALA A 150 -13.59 17.83 0.96
N GLU A 151 -12.35 17.38 0.86
CA GLU A 151 -11.90 16.53 -0.26
C GLU A 151 -12.57 15.16 -0.26
N LEU A 152 -12.70 14.48 0.89
CA LEU A 152 -13.41 13.20 0.99
C LEU A 152 -14.88 13.33 0.55
N ALA A 153 -15.56 14.42 0.91
CA ALA A 153 -16.91 14.70 0.44
C ALA A 153 -16.98 14.92 -1.08
N ARG A 154 -15.99 15.63 -1.67
CA ARG A 154 -15.86 15.79 -3.12
C ARG A 154 -15.63 14.45 -3.82
N ILE A 155 -14.79 13.59 -3.25
CA ILE A 155 -14.50 12.24 -3.75
C ILE A 155 -15.77 11.40 -3.78
N ARG A 156 -16.52 11.35 -2.67
CA ARG A 156 -17.82 10.65 -2.60
C ARG A 156 -18.78 11.12 -3.68
N LYS A 157 -18.89 12.44 -3.87
CA LYS A 157 -19.80 13.03 -4.86
C LYS A 157 -19.41 12.71 -6.30
N ARG A 158 -18.11 12.73 -6.64
CA ARG A 158 -17.62 12.52 -8.01
C ARG A 158 -17.33 11.05 -8.35
N GLY A 159 -17.20 10.18 -7.35
CA GLY A 159 -16.97 8.74 -7.49
C GLY A 159 -15.51 8.34 -7.70
N TYR A 160 -14.56 9.27 -7.62
CA TYR A 160 -13.13 8.98 -7.77
C TYR A 160 -12.27 10.00 -7.01
N SER A 161 -11.05 9.64 -6.65
CA SER A 161 -10.04 10.51 -6.05
C SER A 161 -9.04 11.00 -7.09
N ILE A 162 -8.42 12.13 -6.80
CA ILE A 162 -7.26 12.64 -7.54
C ILE A 162 -6.17 12.88 -6.51
N ASP A 163 -5.00 12.30 -6.77
CA ASP A 163 -3.73 12.71 -6.17
C ASP A 163 -3.10 13.72 -7.10
N ASN A 164 -3.00 14.97 -6.65
CA ASN A 164 -2.34 16.04 -7.38
C ASN A 164 -0.99 16.35 -6.72
N GLN A 165 -0.03 15.45 -6.92
CA GLN A 165 1.35 15.59 -6.44
C GLN A 165 1.47 15.56 -4.91
N GLU A 166 0.56 14.90 -4.23
CA GLU A 166 0.48 14.83 -2.78
C GLU A 166 1.53 13.89 -2.20
N VAL A 167 1.84 12.79 -2.91
CA VAL A 167 2.86 11.82 -2.49
C VAL A 167 4.24 12.19 -3.03
N VAL A 168 4.32 12.50 -4.34
CA VAL A 168 5.57 12.85 -5.03
C VAL A 168 5.30 14.01 -5.98
N VAL A 169 6.15 15.04 -5.96
CA VAL A 169 6.06 16.18 -6.87
C VAL A 169 6.20 15.70 -8.32
N GLY A 170 5.30 16.16 -9.19
CA GLY A 170 5.24 15.75 -10.60
C GLY A 170 4.53 14.41 -10.87
N VAL A 171 4.05 13.71 -9.83
CA VAL A 171 3.25 12.48 -9.99
C VAL A 171 1.78 12.77 -9.73
N PHE A 172 0.91 12.21 -10.56
CA PHE A 172 -0.53 12.32 -10.43
C PHE A 172 -1.13 10.91 -10.39
N CYS A 173 -2.21 10.73 -9.65
CA CYS A 173 -2.96 9.46 -9.64
C CYS A 173 -4.46 9.72 -9.65
N VAL A 174 -5.20 8.80 -10.26
CA VAL A 174 -6.65 8.72 -10.14
C VAL A 174 -6.97 7.43 -9.39
N GLY A 175 -7.76 7.53 -8.32
CA GLY A 175 -8.22 6.37 -7.55
C GLY A 175 -9.72 6.18 -7.72
N VAL A 176 -10.16 4.95 -7.92
CA VAL A 176 -11.58 4.60 -7.95
C VAL A 176 -11.84 3.60 -6.82
N PRO A 177 -12.83 3.84 -5.94
CA PRO A 177 -13.18 2.91 -4.88
C PRO A 177 -13.83 1.66 -5.49
N ILE A 178 -13.49 0.49 -4.95
CA ILE A 178 -14.19 -0.75 -5.27
C ILE A 178 -14.89 -1.18 -4.00
N VAL A 179 -16.21 -1.05 -4.01
CA VAL A 179 -17.06 -1.23 -2.84
C VAL A 179 -17.78 -2.57 -2.88
N ASP A 180 -18.09 -3.10 -1.70
CA ASP A 180 -18.92 -4.28 -1.54
C ASP A 180 -20.41 -3.97 -1.83
N ARG A 181 -21.27 -4.98 -1.65
CA ARG A 181 -22.72 -4.85 -1.86
C ARG A 181 -23.39 -3.83 -0.94
N LEU A 182 -22.74 -3.45 0.16
CA LEU A 182 -23.22 -2.45 1.12
C LEU A 182 -22.64 -1.05 0.84
N GLY A 183 -21.85 -0.90 -0.23
CA GLY A 183 -21.25 0.38 -0.62
C GLY A 183 -20.04 0.77 0.21
N ARG A 184 -19.37 -0.20 0.85
CA ARG A 184 -18.17 0.01 1.68
C ARG A 184 -16.91 -0.49 1.01
#